data_AF-A0A835WGB5-F1
#
_entry.id   AF-A0A835WGB5-F1
#
_cell.length_a   1.000
_cell.length_b   1.000
_cell.length_c   1.000
_cell.angle_alpha   90.00
_cell.angle_beta   90.00
_cell.angle_gamma   90.00
#
_symmetry.space_group_name_H-M   'P 1'
#
loop_
_entity.id
_entity.type
_entity.pdbx_description
1 polymer ?
#
loop_
_entity_poly.entity_id
_entity_poly.type
_entity_poly.pdbx_seq_one_letter_code
_entity_poly.pdbx_strand_id
1 'polypeptide(L)'
;MLIVGRLKEYAAGVAKQGKPWTEVVDRNSFSKPSNIAEATTRLRKNVNYFKVNYLIVMLLCTAFTFVLHPSSLLVLALLAGSWIYVFLMRTTPLVISGRTLSEREKLIGMSAISFITIFFLTSVGTVFFSALSISLAVIALHGAFREPDNLFIDEGETQQGFMNIFAVPAVPTTVATAV
;
A
#
# COMPACT_ATOMS: atom_id res chain seq x y z
N MET A 1 -12.84 8.09 -18.21
CA MET A 1 -11.48 8.28 -18.78
C MET A 1 -10.56 9.16 -17.92
N LEU A 2 -11.02 10.30 -17.38
CA LEU A 2 -10.16 11.21 -16.59
C LEU A 2 -9.60 10.64 -15.27
N ILE A 3 -10.35 9.79 -14.56
CA ILE A 3 -9.90 9.19 -13.29
C ILE A 3 -8.78 8.16 -13.55
N VAL A 4 -8.93 7.35 -14.59
CA VAL A 4 -7.92 6.34 -14.98
C VAL A 4 -6.62 7.00 -15.42
N GLY A 5 -6.69 8.09 -16.19
CA GLY A 5 -5.52 8.87 -16.59
C GLY A 5 -4.75 9.42 -15.37
N ARG A 6 -5.46 10.07 -14.44
CA ARG A 6 -4.87 10.59 -13.20
C ARG A 6 -4.26 9.51 -12.31
N LEU A 7 -4.92 8.36 -12.19
CA LEU A 7 -4.37 7.22 -11.44
C LEU A 7 -3.08 6.69 -12.07
N LYS A 8 -3.02 6.59 -13.40
CA LYS A 8 -1.83 6.15 -14.12
C LYS A 8 -0.68 7.13 -13.94
N GLU A 9 -0.94 8.42 -14.08
CA GLU A 9 0.06 9.48 -13.87
C GLU A 9 0.58 9.48 -12.43
N TYR A 10 -0.31 9.31 -11.46
CA TYR A 10 0.06 9.20 -10.06
C TYR A 10 0.92 7.96 -9.78
N ALA A 11 0.50 6.79 -10.25
CA ALA A 11 1.27 5.56 -10.10
C ALA A 11 2.65 5.65 -10.76
N ALA A 12 2.72 6.26 -11.96
CA ALA A 12 3.99 6.51 -12.63
C ALA A 12 4.86 7.52 -11.85
N GLY A 13 4.25 8.55 -11.26
CA GLY A 13 4.92 9.52 -10.40
C GLY A 13 5.53 8.88 -9.15
N VAL A 14 4.78 8.02 -8.47
CA VAL A 14 5.26 7.26 -7.30
C VAL A 14 6.36 6.29 -7.71
N ALA A 15 6.20 5.55 -8.80
CA ALA A 15 7.21 4.60 -9.28
C ALA A 15 8.54 5.28 -9.63
N LYS A 16 8.51 6.51 -10.15
CA LYS A 16 9.72 7.31 -10.45
C LYS A 16 10.50 7.76 -9.21
N GLN A 17 9.88 7.76 -8.03
CA GLN A 17 10.58 8.06 -6.77
C GLN A 17 11.39 6.85 -6.25
N GLY A 18 11.24 5.67 -6.87
CA GLY A 18 12.00 4.48 -6.54
C GLY A 18 13.49 4.64 -6.86
N LYS A 19 14.33 4.09 -5.99
CA LYS A 19 15.77 3.97 -6.24
C LYS A 19 16.05 2.81 -7.21
N PRO A 20 17.16 2.86 -7.96
CA PRO A 20 17.58 1.75 -8.81
C PRO A 20 17.62 0.42 -8.04
N TRP A 21 17.03 -0.64 -8.60
CA TRP A 21 17.03 -1.96 -7.94
C TRP A 21 18.43 -2.53 -7.71
N THR A 22 19.39 -2.19 -8.56
CA THR A 22 20.81 -2.55 -8.39
C THR A 22 21.40 -2.00 -7.10
N GLU A 23 20.95 -0.81 -6.67
CA GLU A 23 21.36 -0.20 -5.40
C GLU A 23 20.66 -0.86 -4.21
N VAL A 24 19.40 -1.24 -4.37
CA VAL A 24 18.64 -1.97 -3.33
C VAL A 24 19.34 -3.29 -3.01
N VAL A 25 19.71 -4.07 -4.02
CA VAL A 25 20.26 -5.42 -3.86
C VAL A 25 21.80 -5.48 -3.88
N ASP A 26 22.50 -4.36 -3.71
CA ASP A 26 23.95 -4.32 -3.74
C ASP A 26 24.55 -5.14 -2.58
N ARG A 27 25.10 -6.31 -2.90
CA ARG A 27 25.63 -7.27 -1.93
C ARG A 27 26.79 -6.72 -1.11
N ASN A 28 27.55 -5.77 -1.65
CA ASN A 28 28.70 -5.20 -0.94
C ASN A 28 28.28 -4.27 0.20
N SER A 29 27.02 -3.83 0.19
CA SER A 29 26.46 -2.94 1.20
C SER A 29 25.80 -3.67 2.37
N PHE A 30 25.86 -5.00 2.43
CA PHE A 30 25.25 -5.75 3.53
C PHE A 30 26.30 -6.14 4.59
N SER A 31 25.99 -5.85 5.84
CA SER A 31 26.78 -6.31 6.98
C SER A 31 25.90 -6.61 8.20
N LYS A 32 26.43 -7.43 9.11
CA LYS A 32 25.72 -7.77 10.36
C LYS A 32 25.75 -6.57 11.31
N PRO A 33 24.59 -6.06 11.80
CA PRO A 33 24.58 -5.01 12.81
C PRO A 33 25.17 -5.53 14.13
N SER A 34 25.93 -4.69 14.82
CA SER A 34 26.64 -5.04 16.06
C SER A 34 25.67 -5.22 17.23
N ASN A 35 24.57 -4.47 17.24
CA ASN A 35 23.53 -4.51 18.26
C ASN A 35 22.17 -4.03 17.73
N ILE A 36 21.13 -4.15 18.56
CA ILE A 36 19.75 -3.80 18.21
C ILE A 36 19.58 -2.29 17.94
N ALA A 37 20.30 -1.43 18.67
CA ALA A 37 20.22 0.01 18.48
C ALA A 37 20.75 0.43 17.10
N GLU A 38 21.87 -0.18 16.69
CA GLU A 38 22.41 -0.03 15.33
C GLU A 38 21.43 -0.55 14.28
N ALA A 39 20.91 -1.78 14.44
CA ALA A 39 19.95 -2.38 13.52
C ALA A 39 18.71 -1.48 13.32
N THR A 40 18.18 -0.91 14.41
CA THR A 40 17.02 0.00 14.38
C THR A 40 17.35 1.31 13.67
N THR A 41 18.55 1.84 13.87
CA THR A 41 19.02 3.06 13.20
C THR A 41 19.18 2.84 11.69
N ARG A 42 19.81 1.72 11.29
CA ARG A 42 19.95 1.31 9.89
C ARG A 42 18.58 1.12 9.25
N LEU A 43 17.67 0.42 9.92
CA LEU A 43 16.30 0.20 9.46
C LEU A 43 15.58 1.52 9.20
N ARG A 44 15.62 2.47 10.14
CA ARG A 44 14.95 3.77 9.99
C ARG A 44 15.49 4.56 8.79
N LYS A 45 16.82 4.60 8.61
CA LYS A 45 17.46 5.27 7.47
C LYS A 45 17.05 4.62 6.15
N ASN A 46 17.16 3.30 6.06
CA ASN A 46 16.84 2.55 4.85
C ASN A 46 15.35 2.59 4.50
N VAL A 47 14.44 2.58 5.49
CA VAL A 47 13.00 2.72 5.25
C VAL A 47 12.67 4.06 4.63
N ASN A 48 13.29 5.15 5.07
CA ASN A 48 13.07 6.46 4.47
C ASN A 48 13.68 6.57 3.06
N TYR A 49 14.85 5.99 2.85
CA TYR A 49 15.57 6.08 1.59
C TYR A 49 14.96 5.20 0.48
N PHE A 50 14.65 3.93 0.79
CA PHE A 50 14.08 2.95 -0.14
C PHE A 50 12.55 2.80 -0.04
N LYS A 51 11.85 3.81 0.50
CA LYS A 51 10.42 3.76 0.83
C LYS A 51 9.52 3.24 -0.31
N VAL A 52 9.76 3.71 -1.54
CA VAL A 52 8.99 3.29 -2.72
C VAL A 52 9.33 1.85 -3.11
N ASN A 53 10.61 1.47 -3.09
CA ASN A 53 11.02 0.09 -3.37
C ASN A 53 10.42 -0.89 -2.35
N TYR A 54 10.42 -0.54 -1.06
CA TYR A 54 9.79 -1.35 -0.02
C TYR A 54 8.27 -1.45 -0.17
N LEU A 55 7.60 -0.37 -0.57
CA LEU A 55 6.18 -0.40 -0.90
C LEU A 55 5.91 -1.34 -2.08
N ILE A 56 6.73 -1.31 -3.13
CA ILE A 56 6.64 -2.25 -4.26
C ILE A 56 6.85 -3.70 -3.79
N VAL A 57 7.87 -3.98 -2.98
CA VAL A 57 8.10 -5.33 -2.41
C VAL A 57 6.90 -5.80 -1.61
N MET A 58 6.34 -4.96 -0.73
CA MET A 58 5.17 -5.27 0.07
C MET A 58 3.94 -5.57 -0.79
N LEU A 59 3.69 -4.79 -1.84
CA LEU A 59 2.60 -5.03 -2.79
C LEU A 59 2.80 -6.34 -3.56
N LEU A 60 4.01 -6.62 -4.03
CA LEU A 60 4.32 -7.85 -4.76
C LEU A 60 4.19 -9.09 -3.86
N CYS A 61 4.74 -9.07 -2.66
CA CYS A 61 4.57 -10.14 -1.67
C CYS A 61 3.09 -10.36 -1.32
N THR A 62 2.33 -9.28 -1.17
CA THR A 62 0.88 -9.35 -0.92
C THR A 62 0.14 -9.97 -2.09
N ALA A 63 0.35 -9.47 -3.31
CA ALA A 63 -0.27 -10.01 -4.51
C ALA A 63 0.08 -11.49 -4.72
N PHE A 64 1.35 -11.85 -4.57
CA PHE A 64 1.82 -13.23 -4.68
C PHE A 64 1.13 -14.13 -3.63
N THR A 65 1.04 -13.68 -2.39
CA THR A 65 0.37 -14.43 -1.32
C THR A 65 -1.11 -14.66 -1.66
N PHE A 66 -1.83 -13.66 -2.16
CA PHE A 66 -3.23 -13.85 -2.58
C PHE A 66 -3.38 -14.78 -3.79
N VAL A 67 -2.48 -14.72 -4.77
CA VAL A 67 -2.47 -15.64 -5.92
C VAL A 67 -2.32 -17.10 -5.46
N LEU A 68 -1.53 -17.35 -4.41
CA LEU A 68 -1.41 -18.67 -3.81
C LEU A 68 -2.64 -19.13 -3.02
N HIS A 69 -3.60 -18.23 -2.75
CA HIS A 69 -4.83 -18.50 -1.99
C HIS A 69 -6.08 -18.20 -2.82
N PRO A 70 -6.41 -19.03 -3.83
CA PRO A 70 -7.50 -18.77 -4.78
C PRO A 70 -8.88 -18.68 -4.11
N SER A 71 -9.10 -19.36 -2.98
CA SER A 71 -10.35 -19.25 -2.21
C SER A 71 -10.54 -17.85 -1.64
N SER A 72 -9.48 -17.22 -1.11
CA SER A 72 -9.51 -15.85 -0.62
C SER A 72 -9.77 -14.85 -1.74
N LEU A 73 -9.17 -15.07 -2.92
CA LEU A 73 -9.46 -14.26 -4.11
C LEU A 73 -10.92 -14.39 -4.56
N LEU A 74 -11.50 -15.59 -4.56
CA LEU A 74 -12.90 -15.80 -4.90
C LEU A 74 -13.83 -15.05 -3.93
N VAL A 75 -13.58 -15.14 -2.62
CA VAL A 75 -14.36 -14.41 -1.61
C VAL A 75 -14.28 -12.90 -1.84
N LEU A 76 -13.09 -12.36 -2.09
CA LEU A 76 -12.91 -10.94 -2.38
C LEU A 76 -13.64 -10.52 -3.67
N ALA A 77 -13.61 -11.36 -4.71
CA ALA A 77 -14.32 -11.09 -5.96
C ALA A 77 -15.85 -11.08 -5.75
N LEU A 78 -16.39 -12.02 -4.97
CA LEU A 78 -17.82 -12.07 -4.64
C LEU A 78 -18.26 -10.88 -3.79
N LEU A 79 -17.45 -10.49 -2.80
CA LEU A 79 -17.71 -9.29 -2.00
C LEU A 79 -17.67 -8.04 -2.90
N ALA A 80 -16.64 -7.85 -3.72
CA ALA A 80 -16.54 -6.73 -4.64
C ALA A 80 -17.73 -6.69 -5.62
N GLY A 81 -18.11 -7.84 -6.18
CA GLY A 81 -19.31 -7.98 -7.02
C GLY A 81 -20.58 -7.59 -6.28
N SER A 82 -20.73 -7.97 -5.02
CA SER A 82 -21.87 -7.61 -4.18
C SER A 82 -21.94 -6.10 -3.93
N TRP A 83 -20.82 -5.45 -3.65
CA TRP A 83 -20.74 -3.99 -3.51
C TRP A 83 -21.10 -3.28 -4.83
N ILE A 84 -20.51 -3.70 -5.95
CA ILE A 84 -20.82 -3.15 -7.28
C ILE A 84 -22.30 -3.31 -7.59
N TYR A 85 -22.86 -4.49 -7.35
CA TYR A 85 -24.26 -4.76 -7.60
C TYR A 85 -25.17 -3.84 -6.78
N VAL A 86 -24.95 -3.75 -5.47
CA VAL A 86 -25.80 -2.97 -4.56
C VAL A 86 -25.75 -1.47 -4.84
N PHE A 87 -24.57 -0.92 -5.16
CA PHE A 87 -24.39 0.54 -5.27
C PHE A 87 -24.36 1.08 -6.69
N LEU A 88 -23.97 0.28 -7.69
CA LEU A 88 -23.81 0.76 -9.06
C LEU A 88 -24.84 0.19 -10.03
N MET A 89 -25.23 -1.07 -9.87
CA MET A 89 -26.14 -1.74 -10.81
C MET A 89 -27.60 -1.71 -10.38
N ARG A 90 -27.88 -1.74 -9.08
CA ARG A 90 -29.24 -1.81 -8.57
C ARG A 90 -29.93 -0.45 -8.65
N THR A 91 -30.99 -0.38 -9.45
CA THR A 91 -31.79 0.84 -9.66
C THR A 91 -33.00 0.94 -8.72
N THR A 92 -33.42 -0.16 -8.12
CA THR A 92 -34.55 -0.20 -7.16
C THR A 92 -34.08 0.00 -5.72
N PRO A 93 -34.92 0.54 -4.82
CA PRO A 93 -34.59 0.64 -3.40
C PRO A 93 -34.56 -0.73 -2.74
N LEU A 94 -33.61 -0.96 -1.82
CA LEU A 94 -33.51 -2.23 -1.09
C LEU A 94 -34.60 -2.24 -0.03
N VAL A 95 -35.49 -3.24 -0.08
CA VAL A 95 -36.59 -3.39 0.87
C VAL A 95 -36.35 -4.66 1.67
N ILE A 96 -36.28 -4.54 2.99
CA ILE A 96 -36.20 -5.67 3.92
C ILE A 96 -37.42 -5.61 4.84
N SER A 97 -38.19 -6.69 4.89
CA SER A 97 -39.41 -6.78 5.71
C SER A 97 -40.41 -5.64 5.47
N GLY A 98 -40.57 -5.21 4.22
CA GLY A 98 -41.48 -4.12 3.83
C GLY A 98 -40.94 -2.70 4.05
N ARG A 99 -39.74 -2.53 4.65
CA ARG A 99 -39.11 -1.21 4.85
C ARG A 99 -37.98 -0.98 3.85
N THR A 100 -37.99 0.19 3.20
CA THR A 100 -36.87 0.66 2.37
C THR A 100 -35.67 1.01 3.24
N LEU A 101 -34.52 0.41 2.95
CA LEU A 101 -33.25 0.75 3.58
C LEU A 101 -32.73 2.08 3.03
N SER A 102 -32.35 2.97 3.94
CA SER A 102 -31.60 4.17 3.62
C SER A 102 -30.18 3.85 3.13
N GLU A 103 -29.55 4.79 2.42
CA GLU A 103 -28.16 4.62 1.95
C GLU A 103 -27.18 4.35 3.09
N ARG A 104 -27.36 5.01 4.24
CA ARG A 104 -26.53 4.78 5.43
C ARG A 104 -26.67 3.35 5.95
N GLU A 105 -27.88 2.81 5.98
CA GLU A 105 -28.12 1.44 6.44
C GLU A 105 -27.55 0.41 5.46
N LYS A 106 -27.65 0.65 4.14
CA LYS A 106 -26.98 -0.18 3.14
C LYS A 106 -25.47 -0.20 3.35
N LEU A 107 -24.85 0.98 3.53
CA LEU A 107 -23.41 1.09 3.77
C LEU A 107 -22.97 0.37 5.04
N ILE A 108 -23.69 0.58 6.16
CA ILE A 108 -23.39 -0.08 7.43
C ILE A 108 -23.58 -1.60 7.30
N GLY A 109 -24.68 -2.05 6.70
CA GLY A 109 -24.97 -3.47 6.50
C GLY A 109 -23.93 -4.17 5.63
N MET A 110 -23.60 -3.59 4.47
CA MET A 110 -22.58 -4.11 3.57
C MET A 110 -21.19 -4.13 4.22
N SER A 111 -20.85 -3.10 5.00
CA SER A 111 -19.60 -3.06 5.76
C SER A 111 -19.54 -4.15 6.84
N ALA A 112 -20.63 -4.32 7.59
CA ALA A 112 -20.74 -5.35 8.63
C ALA A 112 -20.65 -6.77 8.05
N ILE A 113 -21.37 -7.05 6.95
CA ILE A 113 -21.27 -8.32 6.24
C ILE A 113 -19.84 -8.57 5.77
N SER A 114 -19.21 -7.58 5.13
CA SER A 114 -17.84 -7.70 4.64
C SER A 114 -16.86 -7.99 5.78
N PHE A 115 -16.98 -7.25 6.90
CA PHE A 115 -16.14 -7.44 8.08
C PHE A 115 -16.30 -8.86 8.66
N ILE A 116 -17.55 -9.30 8.88
CA ILE A 116 -17.83 -10.65 9.39
C ILE A 116 -17.26 -11.72 8.44
N THR A 117 -17.51 -11.58 7.13
CA THR A 117 -17.01 -12.53 6.13
C THR A 117 -15.48 -12.59 6.13
N ILE A 118 -14.80 -11.44 6.12
CA ILE A 118 -13.33 -11.37 6.00
C ILE A 118 -12.62 -11.91 7.26
N PHE A 119 -13.13 -11.59 8.45
CA PHE A 119 -12.41 -11.87 9.70
C PHE A 119 -12.90 -13.11 10.45
N PHE A 120 -14.14 -13.54 10.22
CA PHE A 120 -14.74 -14.63 11.02
C PHE A 120 -15.16 -15.84 10.19
N LEU A 121 -15.52 -15.66 8.91
CA LEU A 121 -16.05 -16.76 8.09
C LEU A 121 -15.06 -17.30 7.06
N THR A 122 -13.99 -16.56 6.76
CA THR A 122 -13.07 -16.91 5.67
C THR A 122 -11.62 -16.69 6.10
N SER A 123 -10.69 -17.22 5.30
CA SER A 123 -9.25 -17.05 5.51
C SER A 123 -8.71 -15.70 5.02
N VAL A 124 -9.54 -14.82 4.44
CA VAL A 124 -9.08 -13.57 3.81
C VAL A 124 -8.27 -12.71 4.79
N GLY A 125 -8.76 -12.54 6.03
CA GLY A 125 -8.04 -11.80 7.05
C GLY A 125 -6.68 -12.43 7.38
N THR A 126 -6.62 -13.74 7.59
CA THR A 126 -5.37 -14.46 7.88
C THR A 126 -4.37 -14.38 6.73
N VAL A 127 -4.83 -14.54 5.48
CA VAL A 127 -4.00 -14.43 4.28
C VAL A 127 -3.45 -13.01 4.14
N PHE A 128 -4.27 -11.99 4.40
CA PHE A 128 -3.83 -10.60 4.38
C PHE A 128 -2.76 -10.31 5.45
N PHE A 129 -3.00 -10.68 6.71
CA PHE A 129 -2.04 -10.42 7.79
C PHE A 129 -0.75 -11.23 7.65
N SER A 130 -0.82 -12.47 7.16
CA SER A 130 0.38 -13.26 6.89
C SER A 130 1.23 -12.63 5.78
N ALA A 131 0.61 -12.16 4.70
CA ALA A 131 1.29 -11.43 3.64
C ALA A 131 1.99 -10.15 4.15
N LEU A 132 1.29 -9.35 4.97
CA LEU A 132 1.87 -8.16 5.58
C LEU A 132 3.04 -8.51 6.51
N SER A 133 2.90 -9.56 7.31
CA SER A 133 3.93 -9.99 8.26
C SER A 133 5.20 -10.44 7.54
N ILE A 134 5.05 -11.24 6.47
CA ILE A 134 6.17 -11.67 5.63
C ILE A 134 6.84 -10.46 4.97
N SER A 135 6.04 -9.53 4.42
CA SER A 135 6.57 -8.33 3.78
C SER A 135 7.36 -7.46 4.77
N LEU A 136 6.82 -7.23 5.96
CA LEU A 136 7.49 -6.47 7.03
C LEU A 136 8.76 -7.16 7.50
N ALA A 137 8.76 -8.49 7.62
CA ALA A 137 9.95 -9.25 7.98
C ALA A 137 11.07 -9.09 6.93
N VAL A 138 10.73 -9.20 5.64
CA VAL A 138 11.68 -9.00 4.53
C VAL A 138 12.25 -7.58 4.55
N ILE A 139 11.39 -6.56 4.70
CA ILE A 139 11.81 -5.15 4.78
C ILE A 139 12.68 -4.90 6.00
N ALA A 140 12.32 -5.46 7.16
CA ALA A 140 13.07 -5.32 8.40
C ALA A 140 14.46 -5.95 8.29
N LEU A 141 14.54 -7.18 7.75
CA LEU A 141 15.82 -7.86 7.51
C LEU A 141 16.68 -7.08 6.52
N HIS A 142 16.13 -6.68 5.39
CA HIS A 142 16.86 -5.90 4.40
C HIS A 142 17.36 -4.57 4.99
N GLY A 143 16.47 -3.81 5.64
CA GLY A 143 16.79 -2.49 6.18
C GLY A 143 17.74 -2.53 7.38
N ALA A 144 17.73 -3.60 8.20
CA ALA A 144 18.64 -3.73 9.33
C ALA A 144 20.05 -4.17 8.93
N PHE A 145 20.17 -5.00 7.89
CA PHE A 145 21.46 -5.56 7.45
C PHE A 145 22.13 -4.74 6.35
N ARG A 146 21.40 -3.87 5.63
CA ARG A 146 22.03 -2.95 4.68
C ARG A 146 22.70 -1.79 5.41
N GLU A 147 24.00 -1.62 5.22
CA GLU A 147 24.74 -0.45 5.65
C GLU A 147 24.20 0.78 4.91
N PRO A 148 23.82 1.83 5.66
CA PRO A 148 23.50 3.11 5.06
C PRO A 148 24.82 3.72 4.55
N ASP A 149 25.01 3.81 3.24
CA ASP A 149 26.20 4.43 2.63
C ASP A 149 26.41 5.87 3.15
N ASN A 150 27.64 6.38 3.18
CA ASN A 150 27.95 7.79 3.54
C ASN A 150 27.33 8.85 2.58
N LEU A 151 26.30 8.49 1.80
CA LEU A 151 25.43 9.36 1.02
C LEU A 151 24.56 10.31 1.89
N PHE A 152 24.76 10.33 3.21
CA PHE A 152 24.10 11.24 4.17
C PHE A 152 24.80 12.60 4.33
N ILE A 153 25.74 12.95 3.44
CA ILE A 153 26.39 14.27 3.47
C ILE A 153 25.38 15.31 2.96
N ASP A 154 24.78 16.02 3.90
CA ASP A 154 24.26 17.38 3.77
C ASP A 154 23.01 17.62 2.90
N GLU A 155 21.97 16.81 3.09
CA GLU A 155 20.60 17.32 2.94
C GLU A 155 19.99 17.36 4.33
N GLY A 156 20.14 18.52 4.99
CA GLY A 156 19.64 18.79 6.34
C GLY A 156 18.24 18.22 6.52
N GLU A 157 18.05 17.56 7.67
CA GLU A 157 16.85 16.91 8.21
C GLU A 157 15.50 17.37 7.62
N THR A 158 15.29 17.15 6.32
CA THR A 158 13.96 17.25 5.74
C THR A 158 13.36 15.92 6.12
N GLN A 159 12.58 16.00 7.18
CA GLN A 159 11.66 15.00 7.70
C GLN A 159 10.64 14.63 6.60
N GLN A 160 11.09 14.19 5.42
CA GLN A 160 10.28 13.59 4.38
C GLN A 160 9.99 12.16 4.83
N GLY A 161 9.19 12.05 5.89
CA GLY A 161 8.73 10.77 6.42
C GLY A 161 8.04 9.95 5.34
N PHE A 162 7.87 8.66 5.62
CA PHE A 162 7.13 7.71 4.79
C PHE A 162 5.79 8.27 4.25
N MET A 163 5.12 9.14 5.01
CA MET A 163 3.86 9.77 4.63
C MET A 163 3.95 10.73 3.42
N ASN A 164 5.14 11.22 3.08
CA ASN A 164 5.33 12.14 1.95
C ASN A 164 5.27 11.44 0.58
N ILE A 165 5.23 10.09 0.54
CA ILE A 165 5.00 9.33 -0.71
C ILE A 165 3.64 9.66 -1.31
N PHE A 166 2.67 10.00 -0.46
CA PHE A 166 1.31 10.32 -0.89
C PHE A 166 1.08 11.80 -1.19
N ALA A 167 2.09 12.65 -0.99
CA ALA A 167 1.98 14.06 -1.31
C ALA A 167 1.79 14.24 -2.82
N VAL A 168 0.72 14.94 -3.17
CA VAL A 168 0.39 15.27 -4.56
C VAL A 168 1.53 16.13 -5.11
N PRO A 169 2.13 15.79 -6.28
CA PRO A 169 3.12 16.67 -6.91
C PRO A 169 2.49 18.05 -7.09
N ALA A 170 3.16 19.11 -6.65
CA ALA A 170 2.67 20.47 -6.84
C ALA A 170 2.37 20.68 -8.32
N VAL A 171 1.11 21.05 -8.63
CA VAL A 171 0.74 21.45 -9.99
C VAL A 171 1.63 22.64 -10.33
N PRO A 172 2.44 22.60 -11.39
CA PRO A 172 3.24 23.75 -11.78
C PRO A 172 2.26 24.86 -12.16
N THR A 173 2.15 25.88 -11.30
CA THR A 173 1.44 27.10 -11.62
C THR A 173 2.24 27.75 -12.73
N THR A 174 1.85 27.54 -13.98
CA THR A 174 2.30 28.38 -15.08
C THR A 174 1.80 29.78 -14.77
N VAL A 175 2.66 30.59 -14.17
CA VAL A 175 2.45 32.03 -14.04
C VAL A 175 2.42 32.54 -15.48
N ALA A 176 1.21 32.79 -15.97
CA ALA A 176 1.02 33.51 -17.21
C ALA A 176 1.63 34.90 -17.01
N THR A 177 2.80 35.13 -17.61
CA THR A 177 3.33 36.46 -17.85
C THR A 177 2.36 37.16 -18.80
N ALA A 178 1.46 37.96 -18.23
CA ALA A 178 0.71 38.95 -18.98
C ALA A 178 1.65 40.14 -19.27
N VAL A 179 1.69 40.50 -20.55
CA VAL A 179 2.40 41.63 -21.16
C VAL A 179 1.93 42.96 -20.59
#